data_AF-A0A519E752-F1
#
_entry.id   AF-A0A519E752-F1
#
_cell.length_a   1.000
_cell.length_b   1.000
_cell.length_c   1.000
_cell.angle_alpha   90.00
_cell.angle_beta   90.00
_cell.angle_gamma   90.00
#
_symmetry.space_group_name_H-M   'P 1'
#
loop_
_entity.id
_entity.type
_entity.pdbx_description
1 polymer ?
#
loop_
_entity_poly.entity_id
_entity_poly.type
_entity_poly.pdbx_seq_one_letter_code
_entity_poly.pdbx_strand_id
1 'polypeptide(L)'
;MSIQALLKLRKEAGKVPPAVWVVIGQVPARLKDLPDCIHVSFGSFPEDWRPIVGLHVDVFDLANSDYLLSKTLEAIDAAKPKSVAVASHHGVMGLSDQHETVMRRIWRHLGTA
;
A
#
# COMPACT_ATOMS: atom_id res chain seq x y z
N MET A 1 6.88 -7.16 1.27
CA MET A 1 7.97 -6.71 2.14
C MET A 1 7.38 -6.15 3.42
N SER A 2 8.04 -6.24 4.57
CA SER A 2 7.53 -5.64 5.81
C SER A 2 7.87 -4.14 5.85
N ILE A 3 7.10 -3.36 6.60
CA ILE A 3 7.39 -1.93 6.83
C ILE A 3 8.81 -1.68 7.37
N GLN A 4 9.42 -2.69 8.00
CA GLN A 4 10.79 -2.67 8.51
C GLN A 4 11.84 -2.60 7.39
N ALA A 5 11.58 -3.19 6.23
CA ALA A 5 12.52 -3.12 5.11
C ALA A 5 12.42 -1.78 4.37
N LEU A 6 11.24 -1.14 4.33
CA LEU A 6 11.12 0.27 3.91
C LEU A 6 11.89 1.19 4.88
N LEU A 7 11.76 0.94 6.19
CA LEU A 7 12.53 1.65 7.21
C LEU A 7 14.04 1.49 6.97
N LYS A 8 14.50 0.27 6.71
CA LYS A 8 15.90 -0.05 6.41
C LYS A 8 16.39 0.69 5.16
N LEU A 9 15.61 0.66 4.09
CA LEU A 9 15.92 1.34 2.82
C LEU A 9 16.04 2.86 3.01
N ARG A 10 15.14 3.47 3.79
CA ARG A 10 15.18 4.91 4.07
C ARG A 10 16.34 5.29 5.00
N LYS A 11 16.54 4.55 6.10
CA LYS A 11 17.53 4.90 7.13
C LYS A 11 18.96 4.54 6.74
N GLU A 12 19.19 3.35 6.20
CA GLU A 12 20.55 2.83 5.98
C GLU A 12 21.06 3.19 4.58
N ALA A 13 20.20 3.13 3.55
CA ALA A 13 20.61 3.40 2.18
C ALA A 13 20.35 4.84 1.73
N GLY A 14 19.68 5.66 2.56
CA GLY A 14 19.32 7.06 2.22
C GLY A 14 18.39 7.19 1.00
N LYS A 15 17.75 6.09 0.58
CA LYS A 15 16.88 6.07 -0.60
C LYS A 15 15.45 6.37 -0.20
N VAL A 16 14.75 7.13 -1.04
CA VAL A 16 13.34 7.44 -0.87
C VAL A 16 12.61 6.96 -2.11
N PRO A 17 11.77 5.91 -2.02
CA PRO A 17 11.01 5.46 -3.17
C PRO A 17 9.99 6.53 -3.57
N PRO A 18 9.70 6.68 -4.87
CA PRO A 18 8.74 7.67 -5.34
C PRO A 18 7.31 7.37 -4.88
N ALA A 19 6.98 6.10 -4.70
CA ALA A 19 5.69 5.61 -4.22
C ALA A 19 5.88 4.33 -3.40
N VAL A 20 4.92 4.02 -2.54
CA VAL A 20 4.83 2.77 -1.78
C VAL A 20 3.47 2.14 -2.01
N TRP A 21 3.45 0.85 -2.32
CA TRP A 21 2.23 0.06 -2.44
C TRP A 21 1.88 -0.58 -1.12
N VAL A 22 0.63 -0.45 -0.70
CA VAL A 22 0.06 -1.16 0.44
C VAL A 22 -0.96 -2.14 -0.11
N VAL A 23 -0.67 -3.43 -0.01
CA VAL A 23 -1.58 -4.48 -0.50
C VAL A 23 -2.24 -5.15 0.70
N ILE A 24 -3.56 -5.06 0.74
CA ILE A 24 -4.39 -5.62 1.82
C ILE A 24 -4.92 -6.97 1.38
N GLY A 25 -4.73 -8.02 2.19
CA GLY A 25 -5.21 -9.37 1.91
C GLY A 25 -4.13 -10.31 1.40
N GLN A 26 -4.54 -11.29 0.60
CA GLN A 26 -3.62 -12.30 0.05
C GLN A 26 -2.79 -11.69 -1.07
N VAL A 27 -1.50 -11.49 -0.81
CA VAL A 27 -0.61 -10.89 -1.78
C VAL A 27 0.04 -11.96 -2.68
N PRO A 28 0.04 -11.78 -4.01
CA PRO A 28 0.75 -12.67 -4.93
C PRO A 28 2.22 -12.81 -4.57
N ALA A 29 2.78 -14.02 -4.70
CA ALA A 29 4.15 -14.33 -4.28
C ALA A 29 5.19 -13.37 -4.88
N ARG A 30 5.02 -12.99 -6.16
CA ARG A 30 5.89 -12.04 -6.88
C ARG A 30 6.00 -10.65 -6.24
N LEU A 31 5.04 -10.24 -5.41
CA LEU A 31 5.06 -8.94 -4.74
C LEU A 31 5.60 -9.02 -3.29
N LYS A 32 5.84 -10.23 -2.76
CA LYS A 32 6.32 -10.42 -1.38
C LYS A 32 7.70 -9.85 -1.16
N ASP A 33 8.54 -9.84 -2.19
CA ASP A 33 9.95 -9.48 -2.06
C ASP A 33 10.28 -8.06 -2.53
N LEU A 34 9.29 -7.26 -2.95
CA LEU A 34 9.53 -5.95 -3.53
C LEU A 34 9.81 -4.83 -2.48
N PRO A 35 10.89 -4.02 -2.68
CA PRO A 35 11.17 -2.65 -2.23
C PRO A 35 10.22 -1.89 -1.32
N ASP A 36 9.06 -1.80 -1.91
CA ASP A 36 8.15 -0.69 -1.92
C ASP A 36 6.74 -1.23 -1.73
N CYS A 37 6.60 -2.50 -1.33
CA CYS A 37 5.32 -3.16 -1.13
C CYS A 37 5.15 -3.60 0.32
N ILE A 38 4.27 -2.92 1.05
CA ILE A 38 3.83 -3.24 2.41
C ILE A 38 2.62 -4.16 2.33
N HIS A 39 2.65 -5.25 3.08
CA HIS A 39 1.60 -6.27 3.07
C HIS A 39 0.80 -6.16 4.36
N VAL A 40 -0.52 -6.15 4.24
CA VAL A 40 -1.43 -6.03 5.39
C VAL A 40 -2.42 -7.18 5.38
N SER A 41 -2.42 -7.97 6.44
CA SER A 41 -3.44 -8.99 6.72
C SER A 41 -3.77 -8.99 8.21
N PHE A 42 -4.84 -9.67 8.62
CA PHE A 42 -5.25 -9.75 10.04
C PHE A 42 -4.14 -10.20 11.01
N GLY A 43 -3.12 -10.93 10.54
CA GLY A 43 -1.97 -11.34 11.36
C GLY A 43 -0.65 -10.63 11.04
N SER A 44 -0.64 -9.68 10.10
CA SER A 44 0.59 -9.00 9.64
C SER A 44 0.43 -7.47 9.55
N PHE A 45 -0.52 -6.92 10.30
CA PHE A 45 -0.74 -5.48 10.35
C PHE A 45 0.49 -4.76 10.95
N PRO A 46 1.15 -3.85 10.21
CA PRO A 46 2.31 -3.14 10.72
C PRO A 46 1.99 -2.26 11.93
N GLU A 47 2.82 -2.32 12.97
CA GLU A 47 2.67 -1.47 14.16
C GLU A 47 3.23 -0.05 13.95
N ASP A 48 4.23 0.12 13.07
CA ASP A 48 4.92 1.39 12.85
C ASP A 48 4.83 1.86 11.40
N TRP A 49 3.97 2.84 11.15
CA TRP A 49 3.74 3.44 9.83
C TRP A 49 4.61 4.66 9.52
N ARG A 50 5.49 5.10 10.44
CA ARG A 50 6.40 6.22 10.18
C ARG A 50 7.23 6.10 8.89
N PRO A 51 7.61 4.91 8.40
CA PRO A 51 8.35 4.78 7.15
C PRO A 51 7.63 5.31 5.90
N ILE A 52 6.31 5.55 5.94
CA ILE A 52 5.56 6.14 4.81
C ILE A 52 5.37 7.66 4.90
N VAL A 53 5.84 8.31 5.97
CA VAL A 53 5.73 9.76 6.15
C VAL A 53 6.32 10.49 4.94
N GLY A 54 5.53 11.38 4.35
CA GLY A 54 5.91 12.20 3.18
C GLY A 54 6.00 11.44 1.84
N LEU A 55 5.58 10.18 1.78
CA LEU A 55 5.55 9.38 0.55
C LEU A 55 4.17 9.40 -0.12
N HIS A 56 4.14 9.11 -1.40
CA HIS A 56 2.90 8.71 -2.07
C HIS A 56 2.60 7.24 -1.73
N VAL A 57 1.34 6.94 -1.41
CA VAL A 57 0.90 5.61 -1.02
C VAL A 57 -0.25 5.14 -1.90
N ASP A 58 -0.05 4.02 -2.59
CA ASP A 58 -1.09 3.34 -3.38
C ASP A 58 -1.62 2.14 -2.60
N VAL A 59 -2.90 2.17 -2.23
CA VAL A 59 -3.55 1.09 -1.49
C VAL A 59 -4.34 0.19 -2.43
N PHE A 60 -4.11 -1.12 -2.37
CA PHE A 60 -4.83 -2.13 -3.13
C PHE A 60 -5.53 -3.09 -2.17
N ASP A 61 -6.86 -3.02 -2.09
CA ASP A 61 -7.67 -3.93 -1.27
C ASP A 61 -8.02 -5.20 -2.03
N LEU A 62 -7.32 -6.29 -1.72
CA LEU A 62 -7.62 -7.64 -2.23
C LEU A 62 -8.36 -8.49 -1.19
N ALA A 63 -8.49 -8.01 0.05
CA ALA A 63 -9.17 -8.73 1.12
C ALA A 63 -10.69 -8.61 1.02
N ASN A 64 -11.19 -7.55 0.37
CA ASN A 64 -12.61 -7.17 0.37
C ASN A 64 -13.18 -7.11 1.80
N SER A 65 -12.37 -6.59 2.73
CA SER A 65 -12.73 -6.45 4.14
C SER A 65 -12.78 -4.98 4.50
N ASP A 66 -13.99 -4.43 4.61
CA ASP A 66 -14.20 -3.02 4.98
C ASP A 66 -13.50 -2.66 6.29
N TYR A 67 -13.51 -3.59 7.27
CA TYR A 67 -12.82 -3.41 8.54
C TYR A 67 -11.30 -3.25 8.34
N LEU A 68 -10.68 -4.17 7.61
CA LEU A 68 -9.23 -4.14 7.41
C LEU A 68 -8.80 -2.95 6.54
N LEU A 69 -9.60 -2.62 5.53
CA LEU A 69 -9.42 -1.42 4.71
C LEU A 69 -9.48 -0.15 5.57
N SER A 70 -10.54 0.03 6.36
CA SER A 70 -10.69 1.20 7.24
C SER A 70 -9.51 1.33 8.20
N LYS A 71 -9.14 0.24 8.88
CA LYS A 71 -7.99 0.24 9.82
C LYS A 71 -6.68 0.58 9.14
N THR A 72 -6.48 0.09 7.93
CA THR A 72 -5.27 0.38 7.14
C THR A 72 -5.23 1.85 6.73
N LEU A 73 -6.35 2.39 6.24
CA LEU A 73 -6.45 3.80 5.85
C LEU A 73 -6.29 4.73 7.05
N GLU A 74 -6.89 4.42 8.20
CA GLU A 74 -6.71 5.17 9.46
C GLU A 74 -5.23 5.22 9.87
N ALA A 75 -4.51 4.09 9.80
CA ALA A 75 -3.10 4.02 10.16
C ALA A 75 -2.20 4.75 9.15
N ILE A 76 -2.53 4.66 7.86
CA ILE A 76 -1.84 5.40 6.81
C ILE A 76 -2.03 6.90 7.02
N ASP A 77 -3.26 7.37 7.22
CA ASP A 77 -3.56 8.79 7.41
C ASP A 77 -2.86 9.35 8.66
N ALA A 78 -2.85 8.60 9.76
CA ALA A 78 -2.12 8.97 10.98
C ALA A 78 -0.61 9.14 10.75
N ALA A 79 -0.04 8.43 9.78
CA ALA A 79 1.37 8.54 9.39
C ALA A 79 1.66 9.74 8.47
N LYS A 80 0.64 10.51 8.07
CA LYS A 80 0.77 11.74 7.26
C LYS A 80 1.60 11.53 5.97
N PRO A 81 1.15 10.65 5.06
CA PRO A 81 1.73 10.52 3.73
C PRO A 81 1.57 11.83 2.96
N LYS A 82 2.34 11.98 1.89
CA LYS A 82 2.19 13.12 0.97
C LYS A 82 0.87 13.04 0.21
N SER A 83 0.45 11.83 -0.16
CA SER A 83 -0.81 11.57 -0.86
C SER A 83 -1.16 10.09 -0.76
N VAL A 84 -2.46 9.79 -0.83
CA VAL A 84 -2.99 8.43 -0.78
C VAL A 84 -3.89 8.23 -1.99
N ALA A 85 -3.73 7.11 -2.65
CA ALA A 85 -4.65 6.61 -3.65
C ALA A 85 -5.12 5.21 -3.24
N VAL A 86 -6.35 4.84 -3.60
CA VAL A 86 -6.99 3.61 -3.12
C VAL A 86 -7.73 2.93 -4.26
N ALA A 87 -7.50 1.63 -4.42
CA ALA A 87 -8.29 0.75 -5.28
C ALA A 87 -8.90 -0.36 -4.44
N SER A 88 -10.23 -0.42 -4.41
CA SER A 88 -11.01 -1.42 -3.69
C SER A 88 -12.26 -1.82 -4.48
N HIS A 89 -13.05 -2.73 -3.91
CA HIS A 89 -14.32 -3.14 -4.49
C HIS A 89 -15.36 -2.02 -4.55
N HIS A 90 -15.22 -0.97 -3.74
CA HIS A 90 -16.10 0.22 -3.76
C HIS A 90 -15.72 1.22 -4.86
N GLY A 91 -14.53 1.09 -5.45
CA GLY A 91 -14.07 2.01 -6.48
C GLY A 91 -12.56 2.23 -6.46
N VAL A 92 -12.11 3.13 -7.33
CA VAL A 92 -10.71 3.55 -7.41
C VAL A 92 -10.67 5.06 -7.29
N MET A 93 -9.84 5.56 -6.39
CA MET A 93 -9.54 6.97 -6.18
C MET A 93 -8.05 7.17 -6.39
N GLY A 94 -7.69 8.00 -7.37
CA GLY A 94 -6.31 8.24 -7.77
C GLY A 94 -5.90 9.69 -7.58
N LEU A 95 -4.74 10.05 -8.13
CA LEU A 95 -4.25 11.44 -8.16
C LEU A 95 -4.77 12.20 -9.39
N SER A 96 -5.24 11.45 -10.39
CA SER A 96 -5.80 11.91 -11.66
C SER A 96 -6.55 10.74 -12.31
N ASP A 97 -7.40 11.03 -13.31
CA ASP A 97 -8.14 10.00 -14.07
C ASP A 97 -7.21 8.95 -14.73
N GLN A 98 -6.05 9.40 -15.20
CA GLN A 98 -5.04 8.51 -15.76
C GLN A 98 -4.46 7.60 -14.67
N HIS A 99 -4.20 8.15 -13.49
CA HIS A 99 -3.71 7.37 -12.36
C HIS A 99 -4.74 6.33 -11.93
N GLU A 100 -6.02 6.72 -11.80
CA GLU A 100 -7.12 5.80 -11.49
C GLU A 100 -7.24 4.66 -12.50
N THR A 101 -7.08 4.96 -13.79
CA THR A 101 -7.12 3.94 -14.84
C THR A 101 -6.00 2.92 -14.67
N VAL A 102 -4.78 3.38 -14.35
CA VAL A 102 -3.64 2.50 -14.10
C VAL A 102 -3.85 1.67 -12.84
N MET A 103 -4.25 2.30 -11.73
CA MET A 103 -4.55 1.60 -10.48
C MET A 103 -5.62 0.55 -10.65
N ARG A 104 -6.70 0.84 -11.37
CA ARG A 104 -7.78 -0.12 -11.66
C ARG A 104 -7.27 -1.33 -12.43
N ARG A 105 -6.37 -1.13 -13.40
CA ARG A 105 -5.74 -2.23 -14.15
C ARG A 105 -4.84 -3.08 -13.26
N ILE A 106 -4.00 -2.44 -12.45
CA ILE A 106 -3.13 -3.13 -11.49
C ILE A 106 -3.97 -3.95 -10.53
N TRP A 107 -4.93 -3.32 -9.84
CA TRP A 107 -5.81 -3.96 -8.86
C TRP A 107 -6.49 -5.22 -9.42
N ARG A 108 -7.07 -5.14 -10.62
CA ARG A 108 -7.67 -6.30 -11.30
C ARG A 108 -6.66 -7.42 -11.54
N HIS A 109 -5.47 -7.07 -12.01
CA HIS A 109 -4.40 -8.06 -12.28
C HIS A 109 -3.84 -8.68 -11.00
N LEU A 110 -3.90 -7.97 -9.88
CA LEU A 110 -3.53 -8.49 -8.57
C LEU A 110 -4.59 -9.42 -7.99
N GLY A 111 -5.88 -9.13 -8.20
CA GLY A 111 -6.98 -9.96 -7.72
C GLY A 111 -7.18 -11.27 -8.51
N THR A 112 -6.59 -11.41 -9.69
CA THR A 112 -6.66 -12.63 -10.52
C THR A 112 -5.47 -13.59 -10.34
N ALA A 113 -4.51 -13.25 -9.48
CA ALA A 113 -3.24 -13.97 -9.28
C ALA A 113 -3.19 -14.68 -7.92
#